data_AF-A0A955HBP0-F1
#
_entry.id   AF-A0A955HBP0-F1
#
_cell.length_a   1.000
_cell.length_b   1.000
_cell.length_c   1.000
_cell.angle_alpha   90.00
_cell.angle_beta   90.00
_cell.angle_gamma   90.00
#
_symmetry.space_group_name_H-M   'P 1'
#
loop_
_entity.id
_entity.type
_entity.pdbx_description
1 polymer ?
#
loop_
_entity_poly.entity_id
_entity_poly.type
_entity_poly.pdbx_seq_one_letter_code
_entity_poly.pdbx_strand_id
1 'polypeptide(L)'
;SYFNEKNSREGTLFQGVYKRAHVDSDTKLLHLAAYVNLNYTVHGFRNIHEVYKTSHVVYEGKKDCDFLETSMILDQFEGRSGYIKNAPRHCRYIFEQRAAEKNPNPNADLLE
;
A
#
# COMPACT_ATOMS: atom_id res chain seq x y z
N SER A 1 6.87 0.69 29.15
CA SER A 1 6.27 0.94 27.82
C SER A 1 5.09 1.88 28.03
N TYR A 2 5.20 3.14 27.59
CA TYR A 2 4.23 4.20 27.89
C TYR A 2 2.78 3.83 27.47
N PHE A 3 2.59 3.23 26.30
CA PHE A 3 1.25 2.84 25.84
C PHE A 3 0.62 1.75 26.72
N ASN A 4 1.40 0.74 27.12
CA ASN A 4 0.91 -0.36 27.94
C ASN A 4 0.55 0.11 29.36
N GLU A 5 1.40 0.94 29.97
CA GLU A 5 1.16 1.55 31.28
C GLU A 5 -0.07 2.43 31.27
N LYS A 6 -0.22 3.29 30.24
CA LYS A 6 -1.37 4.18 30.09
C LYS A 6 -2.71 3.43 29.94
N ASN A 7 -2.70 2.23 29.37
CA ASN A 7 -3.92 1.46 29.06
C ASN A 7 -4.09 0.19 29.91
N SER A 8 -3.29 0.01 30.97
CA SER A 8 -3.31 -1.19 31.82
C SER A 8 -3.24 -2.51 31.03
N ARG A 9 -2.41 -2.55 29.99
CA ARG A 9 -2.26 -3.72 29.10
C ARG A 9 -1.00 -4.49 29.43
N GLU A 10 -1.11 -5.81 29.47
CA GLU A 10 0.05 -6.72 29.61
C GLU A 10 0.54 -7.24 28.24
N GLY A 11 1.82 -7.61 28.17
CA GLY A 11 2.44 -8.18 26.97
C GLY A 11 2.92 -7.18 25.92
N THR A 12 3.49 -7.71 24.83
CA THR A 12 4.10 -6.90 23.75
C THR A 12 3.03 -6.26 22.87
N LEU A 13 3.14 -4.95 22.57
CA LEU A 13 2.22 -4.26 21.67
C LEU A 13 2.43 -4.64 20.20
N PHE A 14 3.69 -4.85 19.81
CA PHE A 14 4.08 -5.18 18.44
C PHE A 14 4.57 -6.62 18.36
N GLN A 15 4.30 -7.31 17.24
CA GLN A 15 4.70 -8.69 17.02
C GLN A 15 6.18 -8.88 16.60
N GLY A 16 7.01 -7.82 16.67
CA GLY A 16 8.43 -7.89 16.33
C GLY A 16 8.97 -6.60 15.73
N VAL A 17 10.13 -6.69 15.09
CA VAL A 17 10.78 -5.56 14.41
C VAL A 17 10.07 -5.24 13.10
N TYR A 18 9.87 -3.95 12.84
CA TYR A 18 9.30 -3.48 11.59
C TYR A 18 10.23 -3.73 10.40
N LYS A 19 9.65 -4.02 9.24
CA LYS A 19 10.38 -4.03 7.98
C LYS A 19 10.55 -2.61 7.47
N ARG A 20 11.73 -2.31 6.91
CA ARG A 20 12.02 -1.06 6.20
C ARG A 20 12.54 -1.36 4.81
N ALA A 21 12.16 -0.55 3.83
CA ALA A 21 12.69 -0.61 2.47
C ALA A 21 12.97 0.82 2.01
N HIS A 22 14.17 1.04 1.45
CA HIS A 22 14.50 2.33 0.84
C HIS A 22 13.77 2.45 -0.49
N VAL A 23 13.12 3.59 -0.72
CA VAL A 23 12.48 3.93 -2.00
C VAL A 23 13.44 4.86 -2.74
N ASP A 24 13.96 4.38 -3.85
CA ASP A 24 15.06 4.95 -4.63
C ASP A 24 14.65 5.31 -6.07
N SER A 25 13.38 5.06 -6.43
CA SER A 25 12.84 5.34 -7.75
C SER A 25 11.37 5.73 -7.69
N ASP A 26 10.96 6.57 -8.64
CA ASP A 26 9.57 7.00 -8.81
C ASP A 26 8.63 5.83 -9.08
N THR A 27 9.04 4.88 -9.94
CA THR A 27 8.24 3.68 -10.22
C THR A 27 7.94 2.90 -8.94
N LYS A 28 8.94 2.71 -8.06
CA LYS A 28 8.77 2.02 -6.78
C LYS A 28 7.87 2.82 -5.83
N LEU A 29 7.99 4.15 -5.83
CA LEU A 29 7.10 5.04 -5.08
C LEU A 29 5.64 4.87 -5.50
N LEU A 30 5.34 4.86 -6.81
CA LEU A 30 3.98 4.68 -7.33
C LEU A 30 3.41 3.30 -6.99
N HIS A 31 4.22 2.26 -7.13
CA HIS A 31 3.84 0.90 -6.73
C HIS A 31 3.50 0.83 -5.23
N LEU A 32 4.35 1.40 -4.38
CA LEU A 32 4.13 1.39 -2.94
C LEU A 32 2.90 2.22 -2.54
N ALA A 33 2.75 3.43 -3.09
CA ALA A 33 1.61 4.31 -2.84
C ALA A 33 0.30 3.63 -3.24
N ALA A 34 0.26 3.00 -4.41
CA ALA A 34 -0.90 2.24 -4.85
C ALA A 34 -1.18 1.05 -3.92
N TYR A 35 -0.17 0.27 -3.57
CA TYR A 35 -0.33 -0.90 -2.70
C TYR A 35 -0.84 -0.51 -1.31
N VAL A 36 -0.23 0.46 -0.63
CA VAL A 36 -0.68 0.92 0.69
C VAL A 36 -2.14 1.37 0.66
N ASN A 37 -2.54 2.09 -0.39
CA ASN A 37 -3.88 2.64 -0.50
C ASN A 37 -4.93 1.61 -0.92
N LEU A 38 -4.58 0.64 -1.77
CA LEU A 38 -5.51 -0.26 -2.45
C LEU A 38 -5.37 -1.73 -2.05
N ASN A 39 -4.53 -2.07 -1.05
CA ASN A 39 -4.32 -3.48 -0.65
C ASN A 39 -5.62 -4.20 -0.29
N TYR A 40 -6.60 -3.46 0.24
CA TYR A 40 -7.91 -3.99 0.57
C TYR A 40 -8.63 -4.63 -0.63
N THR A 41 -8.41 -4.12 -1.84
CA THR A 41 -9.04 -4.62 -3.07
C THR A 41 -8.54 -6.01 -3.40
N VAL A 42 -7.26 -6.26 -3.14
CA VAL A 42 -6.57 -7.51 -3.46
C VAL A 42 -6.87 -8.61 -2.46
N HIS A 43 -7.23 -8.24 -1.23
CA HIS A 43 -7.73 -9.16 -0.21
C HIS A 43 -9.25 -9.32 -0.23
N GLY A 44 -9.94 -8.80 -1.26
CA GLY A 44 -11.37 -9.01 -1.46
C GLY A 44 -12.28 -8.26 -0.48
N PHE A 45 -11.78 -7.26 0.25
CA PHE A 45 -12.59 -6.48 1.16
C PHE A 45 -13.45 -5.46 0.40
N ARG A 46 -14.78 -5.62 0.46
CA ARG A 46 -15.74 -4.81 -0.31
C ARG A 46 -16.20 -3.53 0.39
N ASN A 47 -16.16 -3.49 1.73
CA ASN A 47 -16.63 -2.33 2.52
C ASN A 47 -15.45 -1.44 2.96
N ILE A 48 -15.25 -0.32 2.27
CA ILE A 48 -14.15 0.64 2.51
C ILE A 48 -14.28 1.47 3.78
N HIS A 49 -15.49 1.55 4.32
CA HIS A 49 -15.78 2.45 5.43
C HIS A 49 -15.73 1.77 6.81
N GLU A 50 -15.81 0.43 6.88
CA GLU A 50 -15.91 -0.29 8.15
C GLU A 50 -14.66 -1.06 8.56
N VAL A 51 -13.86 -1.56 7.60
CA VAL A 51 -12.82 -2.57 7.90
C VAL A 51 -11.39 -2.05 7.73
N TYR A 52 -11.16 -1.03 6.91
CA TYR A 52 -9.80 -0.51 6.66
C TYR A 52 -9.80 1.01 6.47
N LYS A 53 -8.88 1.69 7.16
CA LYS A 53 -8.63 3.12 6.95
C LYS A 53 -7.55 3.27 5.89
N THR A 54 -7.90 3.92 4.78
CA THR A 54 -6.98 4.19 3.67
C THR A 54 -7.02 5.68 3.30
N SER A 55 -5.87 6.22 2.89
CA SER A 55 -5.79 7.56 2.30
C SER A 55 -6.32 7.61 0.86
N HIS A 56 -6.73 6.48 0.27
CA HIS A 56 -7.22 6.40 -1.11
C HIS A 56 -8.32 7.45 -1.40
N VAL A 57 -9.26 7.61 -0.48
CA VAL A 57 -10.37 8.58 -0.60
C VAL A 57 -9.90 10.03 -0.69
N VAL A 58 -8.71 10.35 -0.16
CA VAL A 58 -8.08 11.68 -0.27
C VAL A 58 -7.49 11.86 -1.66
N TYR A 59 -6.82 10.85 -2.20
CA TYR A 59 -6.32 10.87 -3.58
C TYR A 59 -7.46 10.95 -4.60
N GLU A 60 -8.60 10.30 -4.33
CA GLU A 60 -9.84 10.46 -5.11
C GLU A 60 -10.51 11.83 -4.93
N GLY A 61 -10.09 12.61 -3.93
CA GLY A 61 -10.68 13.89 -3.52
C GLY A 61 -12.11 13.78 -3.02
N LYS A 62 -12.49 12.64 -2.47
CA LYS A 62 -13.76 12.45 -1.76
C LYS A 62 -13.68 12.88 -0.30
N LYS A 63 -12.47 13.18 0.19
CA LYS A 63 -12.19 13.61 1.55
C LYS A 63 -10.97 14.52 1.58
N ASP A 64 -11.05 15.60 2.34
CA ASP A 64 -9.90 16.47 2.61
C ASP A 64 -9.09 15.95 3.82
N CYS A 65 -7.78 16.18 3.76
CA CYS A 65 -6.83 15.76 4.79
C CYS A 65 -5.66 16.74 4.81
N ASP A 66 -5.65 17.63 5.79
CA ASP A 66 -4.71 18.74 5.96
C ASP A 66 -3.27 18.29 6.24
N PHE A 67 -3.10 17.13 6.86
CA PHE A 67 -1.78 16.57 7.18
C PHE A 67 -1.21 15.63 6.10
N LEU A 68 -1.94 15.36 5.02
CA LEU A 68 -1.50 14.44 3.96
C LEU A 68 -1.09 15.20 2.71
N GLU A 69 0.20 15.19 2.41
CA GLU A 69 0.72 15.70 1.14
C GLU A 69 0.46 14.70 0.01
N THR A 70 -0.20 15.14 -1.06
CA THR A 70 -0.60 14.26 -2.18
C THR A 70 -0.01 14.66 -3.52
N SER A 71 0.51 15.89 -3.65
CA SER A 71 1.02 16.44 -4.92
C SER A 71 2.06 15.53 -5.56
N MET A 72 3.11 15.15 -4.81
CA MET A 72 4.20 14.31 -5.31
C MET A 72 3.72 13.01 -5.99
N ILE A 73 2.70 12.36 -5.43
CA ILE A 73 2.15 11.12 -6.01
C ILE A 73 1.18 11.46 -7.15
N LEU A 74 0.30 12.44 -6.96
CA LEU A 74 -0.69 12.81 -7.98
C LEU A 74 -0.01 13.33 -9.26
N ASP A 75 1.03 14.13 -9.15
CA ASP A 75 1.77 14.70 -10.28
C ASP A 75 2.39 13.60 -11.15
N GLN A 76 3.01 12.60 -10.53
CA GLN A 76 3.55 11.43 -11.23
C GLN A 76 2.47 10.53 -11.86
N PHE A 77 1.24 10.60 -11.35
CA PHE A 77 0.07 9.95 -11.93
C PHE A 77 -0.66 10.82 -12.97
N GLU A 78 -0.12 11.99 -13.36
CA GLU A 78 -0.77 12.95 -14.25
C GLU A 78 -2.12 13.45 -13.68
N GLY A 79 -2.11 13.67 -12.36
CA GLY A 79 -3.24 14.14 -11.58
C GLY A 79 -4.19 13.04 -11.11
N ARG A 80 -5.27 13.48 -10.48
CA ARG A 80 -6.28 12.61 -9.87
C ARG A 80 -6.88 11.59 -10.83
N SER A 81 -7.20 12.00 -12.05
CA SER A 81 -7.79 11.12 -13.05
C SER A 81 -6.86 9.98 -13.43
N GLY A 82 -5.57 10.27 -13.61
CA GLY A 82 -4.59 9.24 -13.91
C GLY A 82 -4.29 8.35 -12.70
N TYR A 83 -4.34 8.87 -11.46
CA TYR A 83 -4.26 8.05 -10.25
C TYR A 83 -5.40 7.03 -10.19
N ILE A 84 -6.66 7.48 -10.32
CA ILE A 84 -7.84 6.61 -10.26
C ILE A 84 -7.77 5.51 -11.33
N LYS A 85 -7.32 5.87 -12.54
CA LYS A 85 -7.19 4.94 -13.67
C LYS A 85 -6.06 3.92 -13.49
N ASN A 86 -4.90 4.37 -12.99
CA ASN A 86 -3.66 3.58 -13.08
C ASN A 86 -3.24 2.94 -11.75
N ALA A 87 -3.55 3.52 -10.59
CA ALA A 87 -3.17 2.97 -9.28
C ALA A 87 -3.60 1.50 -9.07
N PRO A 88 -4.80 1.04 -9.52
CA PRO A 88 -5.15 -0.38 -9.41
C PRO A 88 -4.18 -1.32 -10.13
N ARG A 89 -3.58 -0.89 -11.25
CA ARG A 89 -2.59 -1.67 -12.00
C ARG A 89 -1.28 -1.79 -11.21
N HIS A 90 -0.82 -0.67 -10.64
CA HIS A 90 0.38 -0.66 -9.79
C HIS A 90 0.22 -1.52 -8.53
N CYS A 91 -0.96 -1.50 -7.91
CA CYS A 91 -1.27 -2.35 -6.74
C CYS A 91 -1.24 -3.84 -7.12
N ARG A 92 -1.88 -4.19 -8.24
CA ARG A 92 -1.89 -5.57 -8.76
C ARG A 92 -0.49 -6.08 -9.08
N TYR A 93 0.34 -5.26 -9.72
CA TYR A 93 1.73 -5.61 -10.00
C TYR A 93 2.50 -6.02 -8.73
N ILE A 94 2.45 -5.22 -7.65
CA ILE A 94 3.09 -5.61 -6.37
C ILE A 94 2.55 -6.93 -5.85
N PHE A 95 1.23 -7.13 -5.90
CA PHE A 95 0.63 -8.36 -5.40
C PHE A 95 1.11 -9.59 -6.18
N GLU A 96 1.17 -9.50 -7.51
CA GLU A 96 1.67 -10.56 -8.38
C GLU A 96 3.15 -10.87 -8.12
N GLN A 97 4.00 -9.86 -7.95
CA GLN A 97 5.41 -10.05 -7.58
C GLN A 97 5.55 -10.81 -6.26
N ARG A 98 4.76 -10.44 -5.24
CA ARG A 98 4.78 -11.13 -3.93
C ARG A 98 4.24 -12.55 -3.99
N ALA A 99 3.29 -12.82 -4.89
CA ALA A 99 2.78 -14.16 -5.11
C ALA A 99 3.84 -15.04 -5.79
N ALA A 100 4.55 -14.51 -6.79
CA ALA A 100 5.65 -15.17 -7.47
C ALA A 100 6.84 -15.46 -6.54
N GLU A 101 7.21 -14.53 -5.65
CA GLU A 101 8.24 -14.76 -4.63
C GLU A 101 7.90 -15.90 -3.67
N LYS A 102 6.60 -16.11 -3.37
CA LYS A 102 6.13 -17.18 -2.49
C LYS A 102 6.00 -18.54 -3.20
N ASN A 103 5.86 -18.54 -4.53
CA ASN A 103 5.72 -19.72 -5.36
C ASN A 103 6.57 -19.55 -6.64
N PRO A 104 7.91 -19.57 -6.53
CA PRO A 104 8.77 -19.45 -7.69
C PRO A 104 8.56 -20.65 -8.61
N ASN A 105 8.24 -20.43 -9.89
CA ASN A 105 8.19 -21.50 -10.89
C ASN A 105 9.63 -21.99 -11.14
N PRO A 106 10.00 -23.22 -10.76
CA PRO A 106 11.37 -23.70 -10.87
C PRO A 106 11.85 -23.91 -12.32
N ASN A 107 10.97 -23.80 -13.32
CA ASN A 107 11.29 -24.05 -14.74
C ASN A 107 11.34 -22.77 -15.61
N ALA A 108 11.30 -21.57 -15.02
CA ALA A 108 11.33 -20.32 -15.79
C ALA A 108 12.70 -20.06 -16.46
N ASP A 109 13.79 -20.59 -15.92
CA ASP A 109 15.16 -20.41 -16.40
C ASP A 109 15.59 -21.47 -17.45
N LEU A 110 14.69 -22.36 -17.90
CA LEU A 110 15.00 -23.47 -18.81
C LEU A 110 14.46 -23.29 -20.24
N LEU A 111 14.11 -22.05 -20.64
CA LEU A 111 13.58 -21.75 -21.98
C LEU A 111 14.40 -20.68 -22.74
N GLU A 112 15.71 -20.63 -22.53
CA GLU A 112 16.66 -20.02 -23.48
C GLU A 112 17.28 -21.08 -24.41
#